data_AF-A0A924R3T8-F1
#
_entry.id   AF-A0A924R3T8-F1
#
_cell.length_a   1.000
_cell.length_b   1.000
_cell.length_c   1.000
_cell.angle_alpha   90.00
_cell.angle_beta   90.00
_cell.angle_gamma   90.00
#
_symmetry.space_group_name_H-M   'P 1'
#
loop_
_entity.id
_entity.type
_entity.pdbx_description
1 polymer ?
#
loop_
_entity_poly.entity_id
_entity_poly.type
_entity_poly.pdbx_seq_one_letter_code
_entity_poly.pdbx_strand_id
1 'polypeptide(L)'
;MVGITIKNREAELNVFRSRVIVATIAILIGFVILASRLFYLQVVKRDQYYTMAEANRISVVPVVPNRGVVYDRNGEVLAANYS
;
A
#
# COMPACT_ATOMS: atom_id res chain seq x y z
N MET A 1 -17.57 -15.61 -63.09
CA MET A 1 -17.17 -14.26 -62.64
C MET A 1 -16.68 -14.38 -61.20
N VAL A 2 -15.45 -14.85 -61.00
CA VAL A 2 -14.84 -14.96 -59.67
C VAL A 2 -13.93 -13.76 -59.52
N GLY A 3 -14.43 -12.73 -58.85
CA GLY A 3 -13.61 -11.58 -58.46
C GLY A 3 -12.54 -12.07 -57.48
N ILE A 4 -11.30 -12.12 -57.93
CA ILE A 4 -10.17 -12.35 -57.04
C ILE A 4 -10.04 -11.07 -56.21
N THR A 5 -10.68 -11.04 -55.05
CA THR A 5 -10.47 -9.97 -54.06
C THR A 5 -9.02 -10.07 -53.62
N ILE A 6 -8.14 -9.27 -54.21
CA ILE A 6 -6.78 -9.07 -53.73
C ILE A 6 -6.90 -8.44 -52.33
N LYS A 7 -6.98 -9.29 -51.32
CA LYS A 7 -7.00 -8.89 -49.92
C LYS A 7 -5.60 -8.39 -49.59
N ASN A 8 -5.45 -7.07 -49.38
CA ASN A 8 -4.19 -6.42 -49.02
C ASN A 8 -3.74 -6.85 -47.61
N ARG A 9 -3.24 -8.09 -47.49
CA ARG A 9 -2.77 -8.70 -46.24
C ARG A 9 -1.71 -7.84 -45.55
N GLU A 10 -0.84 -7.19 -46.32
CA GLU A 10 0.22 -6.33 -45.78
C GLU A 10 -0.32 -5.08 -45.09
N ALA A 11 -1.37 -4.46 -45.65
CA ALA A 11 -2.00 -3.30 -45.04
C ALA A 11 -2.70 -3.68 -43.71
N GLU A 12 -3.40 -4.81 -43.67
CA GLU A 12 -4.02 -5.33 -42.43
C GLU A 12 -2.96 -5.64 -41.36
N LEU A 13 -1.85 -6.26 -41.75
CA LEU A 13 -0.74 -6.59 -40.84
C LEU A 13 -0.06 -5.33 -40.29
N ASN A 14 0.12 -4.29 -41.12
CA ASN A 14 0.74 -3.03 -40.69
C ASN A 14 -0.15 -2.28 -39.68
N VAL A 15 -1.46 -2.23 -39.90
CA VAL A 15 -2.41 -1.65 -38.94
C VAL A 15 -2.38 -2.42 -37.62
N PHE A 16 -2.34 -3.76 -37.68
CA PHE A 16 -2.25 -4.60 -36.49
C PHE A 16 -0.93 -4.35 -35.72
N ARG A 17 0.21 -4.36 -36.41
CA ARG A 17 1.53 -4.08 -35.80
C ARG A 17 1.59 -2.69 -35.16
N SER A 18 1.05 -1.67 -35.83
CA SER A 18 1.00 -0.31 -35.28
C SER A 18 0.21 -0.25 -33.97
N ARG A 19 -0.93 -0.96 -33.88
CA ARG A 19 -1.74 -1.01 -32.66
C ARG A 19 -0.98 -1.68 -31.51
N VAL A 20 -0.29 -2.78 -31.80
CA VAL A 20 0.52 -3.50 -30.81
C VAL A 20 1.65 -2.60 -30.30
N ILE A 21 2.38 -1.92 -31.19
CA ILE A 21 3.48 -1.01 -30.80
C ILE A 21 2.96 0.12 -29.90
N VAL A 22 1.85 0.77 -30.30
CA VAL A 22 1.25 1.84 -29.50
C VAL A 22 0.82 1.33 -28.13
N ALA A 23 0.19 0.16 -28.06
CA ALA A 23 -0.21 -0.45 -26.79
C ALA A 23 1.01 -0.78 -25.91
N THR A 24 2.08 -1.33 -26.48
CA THR A 24 3.32 -1.61 -25.74
C THR A 24 3.97 -0.33 -25.20
N ILE A 25 4.03 0.73 -26.01
CA ILE A 25 4.57 2.02 -25.57
C ILE A 25 3.72 2.59 -24.42
N ALA A 26 2.39 2.55 -24.53
CA ALA A 26 1.49 3.02 -23.48
C ALA A 26 1.70 2.25 -22.16
N ILE A 27 1.85 0.93 -22.24
CA ILE A 27 2.15 0.07 -21.07
C ILE A 27 3.51 0.45 -20.46
N LEU A 28 4.56 0.60 -21.28
CA LEU A 28 5.89 0.98 -20.80
C LEU A 28 5.89 2.34 -20.11
N ILE A 29 5.18 3.32 -20.66
CA ILE A 29 4.99 4.63 -20.02
C ILE A 29 4.33 4.46 -18.65
N GLY A 30 3.29 3.63 -18.55
CA GLY A 30 2.64 3.29 -17.28
C GLY A 30 3.63 2.73 -16.26
N PHE A 31 4.48 1.78 -16.66
CA PHE A 31 5.53 1.23 -15.78
C PHE A 31 6.56 2.28 -15.37
N VAL A 32 6.98 3.18 -16.25
CA VAL A 32 7.91 4.27 -15.90
C VAL A 32 7.29 5.21 -14.87
N ILE A 33 6.00 5.53 -15.00
CA ILE A 33 5.28 6.34 -14.01
C ILE A 33 5.25 5.62 -12.65
N LEU A 34 4.93 4.33 -12.62
CA LEU A 34 4.93 3.55 -11.37
C LEU A 34 6.33 3.44 -10.77
N ALA A 35 7.37 3.18 -11.58
CA ALA A 35 8.75 3.10 -11.13
C ALA A 35 9.24 4.43 -10.54
N SER A 36 8.93 5.56 -11.19
CA SER A 36 9.28 6.89 -10.66
C SER A 36 8.53 7.19 -9.35
N ARG A 37 7.27 6.79 -9.24
CA ARG A 37 6.51 6.91 -7.99
C ARG A 37 7.12 6.07 -6.86
N LEU A 38 7.51 4.84 -7.16
CA LEU A 38 8.19 3.96 -6.20
C LEU A 38 9.53 4.56 -5.77
N PHE A 39 10.34 5.04 -6.72
CA PHE A 39 11.60 5.71 -6.41
C PHE A 39 11.38 6.92 -5.49
N TYR A 40 10.39 7.75 -5.77
CA TYR A 40 10.06 8.88 -4.91
C TYR A 40 9.70 8.45 -3.47
N LEU A 41 8.86 7.42 -3.32
CA LEU A 41 8.48 6.93 -1.99
C LEU A 41 9.67 6.29 -1.24
N GLN A 42 10.47 5.51 -1.95
CA GLN A 42 11.53 4.70 -1.35
C GLN A 42 12.84 5.46 -1.13
N VAL A 43 13.14 6.47 -1.95
CA VAL A 43 14.40 7.22 -1.88
C VAL A 43 14.17 8.61 -1.32
N VAL A 44 13.24 9.38 -1.89
CA VAL A 44 13.02 10.78 -1.47
C VAL A 44 12.28 10.85 -0.14
N LYS A 45 11.26 10.01 0.06
CA LYS A 45 10.47 9.98 1.31
C LYS A 45 10.91 8.93 2.32
N ARG A 46 12.05 8.28 2.09
CA ARG A 46 12.57 7.19 2.93
C ARG A 46 12.56 7.55 4.42
N ASP A 47 13.20 8.67 4.76
CA ASP A 47 13.45 9.04 6.15
C ASP A 47 12.16 9.39 6.89
N GLN A 48 11.20 10.01 6.20
CA GLN A 48 9.88 10.34 6.74
C GLN A 48 9.12 9.06 7.11
N TYR A 49 9.04 8.11 6.18
CA TYR A 49 8.33 6.85 6.41
C TYR A 49 9.06 5.95 7.42
N TYR A 50 10.39 5.98 7.45
CA TYR A 50 11.18 5.28 8.45
C TYR A 50 10.92 5.82 9.86
N THR A 51 10.90 7.15 10.03
CA THR A 51 10.61 7.79 11.32
C THR A 51 9.19 7.46 11.80
N MET A 52 8.20 7.51 10.89
CA MET A 52 6.83 7.12 11.22
C MET A 52 6.71 5.64 11.60
N ALA A 53 7.46 4.76 10.94
CA ALA A 53 7.50 3.35 11.28
C ALA A 53 8.11 3.10 12.67
N GLU A 54 9.19 3.80 13.01
CA GLU A 54 9.82 3.68 14.34
C GLU A 54 8.92 4.24 15.44
N ALA A 55 8.21 5.34 15.20
CA ALA A 55 7.21 5.86 16.13
C ALA A 55 6.07 4.85 16.38
N ASN A 56 5.65 4.11 15.36
CA ASN A 56 4.65 3.05 15.49
C ASN A 56 5.18 1.77 16.15
N ARG A 57 6.49 1.64 16.36
CA ARG A 57 7.11 0.43 16.95
C ARG A 57 6.89 0.34 18.46
N ILE A 58 6.74 1.46 19.15
CA ILE A 58 6.59 1.51 20.61
C ILE A 58 5.23 2.09 20.95
N SER A 59 4.27 1.20 21.26
CA SER A 59 3.01 1.60 21.88
C SER A 59 3.19 1.67 23.38
N VAL A 60 3.19 2.87 23.96
CA VAL A 60 3.20 3.05 25.40
C VAL A 60 1.79 2.75 25.92
N VAL A 61 1.57 1.51 26.37
CA VAL A 61 0.33 1.14 27.06
C VAL A 61 0.48 1.56 28.52
N PRO A 62 -0.30 2.55 29.00
CA PRO A 62 -0.28 2.90 30.41
C PRO A 62 -0.82 1.72 31.23
N VAL A 63 -0.02 1.20 32.16
CA VAL A 63 -0.50 0.24 33.14
C VAL A 63 -1.33 1.02 34.16
N VAL A 64 -2.64 0.77 34.20
CA VAL A 64 -3.52 1.40 35.19
C VAL A 64 -3.11 0.86 36.56
N PRO A 65 -2.73 1.73 37.53
CA PRO A 65 -2.40 1.25 38.86
C PRO A 65 -3.66 0.65 39.49
N ASN A 66 -3.51 -0.51 40.13
CA ASN A 66 -4.62 -1.13 40.82
C ASN A 66 -5.09 -0.21 41.96
N ARG A 67 -6.40 0.05 42.07
CA ARG A 67 -6.93 0.93 43.11
C ARG A 67 -6.69 0.30 44.49
N GLY A 68 -6.37 1.14 45.47
CA GLY A 68 -6.17 0.70 46.85
C GLY A 68 -7.39 -0.03 47.42
N VAL A 69 -7.14 -0.93 48.37
CA VAL A 69 -8.18 -1.68 49.08
C VAL A 69 -8.76 -0.79 50.17
N VAL A 70 -10.10 -0.73 50.26
CA VAL A 70 -10.81 0.00 51.32
C VAL A 70 -11.06 -0.95 52.47
N TYR A 71 -10.60 -0.57 53.67
CA TYR A 71 -10.78 -1.33 54.91
C TYR A 71 -11.77 -0.62 55.84
N ASP A 72 -12.55 -1.39 56.59
CA ASP A 72 -13.28 -0.89 57.76
C ASP A 72 -12.32 -0.66 58.94
N ARG A 73 -12.79 0.03 59.98
CA ARG A 73 -12.07 0.30 61.24
C ARG A 73 -11.54 -0.95 61.95
N ASN A 74 -12.10 -2.12 61.64
CA ASN A 74 -11.70 -3.41 62.20
C ASN A 74 -10.71 -4.16 61.30
N GLY A 75 -10.23 -3.55 60.21
CA GLY A 75 -9.29 -4.16 59.26
C GLY A 75 -9.93 -5.08 58.22
N GLU A 76 -11.26 -5.15 58.15
CA GLU A 76 -11.99 -5.98 57.19
C GLU A 76 -12.13 -5.28 55.83
N VAL A 77 -11.95 -6.01 54.73
CA VAL A 77 -11.97 -5.43 53.37
C VAL A 77 -13.42 -5.17 52.95
N LEU A 78 -13.75 -3.90 52.70
CA LEU A 78 -15.06 -3.47 52.22
C LEU A 78 -15.13 -3.38 50.69
N ALA A 79 -14.02 -3.03 50.04
CA ALA A 79 -13.93 -2.99 48.58
C ALA A 79 -12.48 -3.22 48.13
N ALA A 80 -12.29 -4.20 47.25
CA ALA A 80 -11.04 -4.43 46.53
C ALA A 80 -11.34 -4.48 45.03
N ASN A 81 -10.50 -3.85 44.22
CA ASN A 81 -10.52 -4.08 42.78
C ASN A 81 -9.44 -5.12 42.47
N TYR A 82 -9.86 -6.27 41.96
CA TYR A 82 -8.97 -7.19 41.28
C TYR A 82 -8.98 -6.78 39.81
N SER A 83 -7.81 -6.35 39.30
CA SER A 83 -7.62 -6.12 37.87
C SER A 83 -6.99 -7.33 37.21
#